data_AF-A0A2K1YVV6-F1
#
_entry.id   AF-A0A2K1YVV6-F1
#
_cell.length_a   1.000
_cell.length_b   1.000
_cell.length_c   1.000
_cell.angle_alpha   90.00
_cell.angle_beta   90.00
_cell.angle_gamma   90.00
#
_symmetry.space_group_name_H-M   'P 1'
#
loop_
_entity.id
_entity.type
_entity.pdbx_description
1 polymer ?
#
loop_
_entity_poly.entity_id
_entity_poly.type
_entity_poly.pdbx_seq_one_letter_code
_entity_poly.pdbx_strand_id
1 'polypeptide(L)'
;MLKCRKVNGLEIDNLKHLCGLVEDCSSESLRFDLDDDRVIALNYQSAEVAISRILKRHRITVRMATSFLFHRQSARRTQAD
;
A
#
# COMPACT_ATOMS: atom_id res chain seq x y z
N MET A 1 -7.08 16.26 -11.12
CA MET A 1 -6.63 14.89 -10.77
C MET A 1 -6.08 14.96 -9.36
N LEU A 2 -6.50 14.06 -8.48
CA LEU A 2 -6.00 13.98 -7.10
C LEU A 2 -4.78 13.06 -7.06
N LYS A 3 -3.71 13.45 -6.37
CA LYS A 3 -2.49 12.66 -6.24
C LYS A 3 -2.20 12.33 -4.78
N CYS A 4 -1.74 11.11 -4.51
CA CYS A 4 -1.24 10.75 -3.19
C CYS A 4 0.23 11.18 -3.08
N ARG A 5 0.56 11.92 -2.01
CA ARG A 5 1.92 12.41 -1.73
C ARG A 5 2.65 11.49 -0.76
N LYS A 6 1.96 11.01 0.28
CA LYS A 6 2.57 10.20 1.35
C LYS A 6 1.68 9.05 1.78
N VAL A 7 2.32 7.96 2.22
CA VAL A 7 1.68 6.89 2.99
C VAL A 7 2.32 6.81 4.37
N ASN A 8 1.53 6.90 5.43
CA ASN A 8 2.01 6.88 6.83
C ASN A 8 3.16 7.88 7.08
N GLY A 9 3.13 9.04 6.41
CA GLY A 9 4.16 10.07 6.50
C GLY A 9 5.39 9.87 5.61
N LEU A 10 5.51 8.74 4.90
CA LEU A 10 6.59 8.46 3.95
C LEU A 10 6.25 8.93 2.54
N GLU A 11 7.17 9.62 1.88
CA GLU A 11 6.98 10.13 0.51
C GLU A 11 6.94 9.02 -0.53
N ILE A 12 6.02 9.16 -1.48
CA ILE A 12 5.83 8.21 -2.58
C ILE A 12 6.56 8.74 -3.81
N ASP A 13 7.39 7.89 -4.41
CA ASP A 13 8.10 8.21 -5.66
C ASP A 13 7.34 7.69 -6.88
N ASN A 14 6.83 6.46 -6.80
CA ASN A 14 6.13 5.81 -7.90
C ASN A 14 5.12 4.77 -7.37
N LEU A 15 4.31 4.21 -8.28
CA LEU A 15 3.27 3.24 -7.92
C LEU A 15 3.84 1.96 -7.29
N LYS A 16 5.04 1.52 -7.70
CA LYS A 16 5.68 0.34 -7.09
C LYS A 16 6.08 0.62 -5.65
N HIS A 17 6.62 1.81 -5.38
CA HIS A 17 6.93 2.25 -4.03
C HIS A 17 5.66 2.32 -3.16
N LEU A 18 4.58 2.90 -3.68
CA LEU A 18 3.27 2.94 -2.99
C LEU A 18 2.81 1.53 -2.59
N CYS A 19 2.84 0.57 -3.51
CA CYS A 19 2.39 -0.79 -3.23
C CYS A 19 3.24 -1.46 -2.15
N GLY A 20 4.57 -1.27 -2.19
CA GLY A 20 5.46 -1.77 -1.14
C GLY A 20 5.13 -1.20 0.24
N LEU A 21 4.92 0.12 0.35
CA LEU A 21 4.55 0.77 1.62
C LEU A 21 3.23 0.25 2.19
N VAL A 22 2.27 -0.08 1.32
CA VAL A 22 0.98 -0.66 1.75
C VAL A 22 1.15 -2.10 2.21
N GLU A 23 1.90 -2.92 1.46
CA GLU A 23 2.11 -4.35 1.78
C GLU A 23 2.96 -4.56 3.04
N ASP A 24 3.95 -3.71 3.28
CA ASP A 24 4.83 -3.75 4.45
C ASP A 24 4.22 -3.02 5.68
N CYS A 25 2.98 -2.54 5.58
CA CYS A 25 2.32 -1.82 6.67
C CYS A 25 2.10 -2.73 7.88
N SER A 26 2.77 -2.41 8.99
CA SER A 26 2.61 -3.07 10.30
C SER A 26 1.73 -2.27 11.27
N SER A 27 1.32 -1.06 10.89
CA SER A 27 0.48 -0.18 11.70
C SER A 27 -1.00 -0.58 11.64
N GLU A 28 -1.77 -0.27 12.68
CA GLU A 28 -3.21 -0.52 12.72
C GLU A 28 -3.95 0.27 11.63
N SER A 29 -3.45 1.46 11.30
CA SER A 29 -4.03 2.33 10.29
C SER A 29 -3.08 2.55 9.11
N LEU A 30 -3.68 2.65 7.93
CA LEU A 30 -3.04 3.04 6.69
C LEU A 30 -3.54 4.43 6.32
N ARG A 31 -2.64 5.40 6.31
CA ARG A 31 -2.93 6.82 6.10
C ARG A 31 -2.36 7.27 4.76
N PHE A 32 -3.20 7.80 3.90
CA PHE A 32 -2.83 8.40 2.63
C PHE A 32 -3.00 9.92 2.71
N ASP A 33 -1.90 10.66 2.57
CA ASP A 33 -1.95 12.11 2.46
C ASP A 33 -2.03 12.50 0.96
N LEU A 34 -3.03 13.30 0.61
CA LEU A 34 -3.34 13.72 -0.76
C LEU A 34 -2.75 15.10 -1.07
N ASP A 35 -2.73 15.48 -2.34
CA ASP A 35 -2.17 16.73 -2.84
C ASP A 35 -3.00 17.98 -2.51
N ASP A 36 -4.26 17.80 -2.14
CA ASP A 36 -5.17 18.85 -1.68
C ASP A 36 -5.35 18.88 -0.15
N ASP A 37 -4.32 18.44 0.57
CA ASP A 37 -4.23 18.42 2.03
C ASP A 37 -5.24 17.51 2.75
N ARG A 38 -6.04 16.75 2.00
CA ARG A 38 -6.90 15.72 2.57
C ARG A 38 -6.11 14.50 3.00
N VAL A 39 -6.66 13.82 4.01
CA VAL A 39 -6.11 12.59 4.57
C VAL A 39 -7.17 11.50 4.52
N ILE A 40 -6.83 10.36 3.92
CA ILE A 40 -7.67 9.14 3.97
C ILE A 40 -7.00 8.17 4.93
N ALA A 41 -7.68 7.81 6.02
CA ALA A 41 -7.21 6.81 6.97
C ALA A 41 -8.13 5.58 6.95
N LEU A 42 -7.52 4.40 6.83
CA LEU A 42 -8.22 3.11 6.85
C LEU A 42 -7.65 2.27 7.99
N ASN A 43 -8.50 1.51 8.69
CA ASN A 43 -8.00 0.41 9.50
C ASN A 43 -7.47 -0.69 8.56
N TYR A 44 -6.19 -1.03 8.69
CA TYR A 44 -5.49 -1.91 7.76
C TYR A 44 -6.08 -3.32 7.74
N GLN A 45 -6.35 -3.91 8.91
CA GLN A 45 -6.94 -5.24 9.02
C GLN A 45 -8.35 -5.31 8.40
N SER A 46 -9.17 -4.30 8.66
CA SER A 46 -10.52 -4.22 8.08
C SER A 46 -10.46 -4.07 6.56
N ALA A 47 -9.51 -3.28 6.05
CA ALA A 47 -9.30 -3.11 4.61
C ALA A 47 -8.85 -4.42 3.93
N GLU A 48 -7.91 -5.15 4.54
CA GLU A 48 -7.45 -6.46 4.05
C GLU A 48 -8.59 -7.47 3.93
N VAL A 49 -9.46 -7.56 4.94
CA VAL A 49 -10.64 -8.43 4.88
C VAL A 49 -11.62 -7.98 3.79
N ALA A 50 -11.83 -6.66 3.66
CA ALA A 50 -12.77 -6.09 2.70
C ALA A 50 -12.34 -6.24 1.23
N ILE A 51 -11.03 -6.31 0.94
CA ILE A 51 -10.49 -6.42 -0.42
C ILE A 51 -11.15 -7.56 -1.19
N SER A 52 -11.27 -8.75 -0.61
CA SER A 52 -11.88 -9.91 -1.27
C SER A 52 -13.31 -9.64 -1.75
N ARG A 53 -14.11 -8.96 -0.91
CA ARG A 53 -15.50 -8.58 -1.20
C ARG A 53 -15.58 -7.53 -2.30
N ILE A 54 -14.69 -6.55 -2.27
CA ILE A 54 -14.61 -5.49 -3.28
C ILE A 54 -14.23 -6.07 -4.64
N LEU A 55 -13.18 -6.90 -4.71
CA LEU A 55 -12.74 -7.53 -5.95
C LEU A 55 -13.86 -8.35 -6.60
N LYS A 56 -14.55 -9.18 -5.80
CA LYS A 56 -15.69 -9.99 -6.28
C LYS A 56 -16.84 -9.12 -6.79
N ARG A 57 -17.21 -8.07 -6.04
CA ARG A 57 -18.31 -7.16 -6.42
C ARG A 57 -18.04 -6.44 -7.74
N HIS A 58 -16.79 -6.04 -7.97
CA HIS A 58 -16.39 -5.28 -9.15
C HIS A 58 -15.85 -6.12 -10.30
N ARG A 59 -15.93 -7.46 -10.21
CA ARG A 59 -15.43 -8.41 -11.22
C ARG A 59 -13.94 -8.19 -11.55
N ILE A 60 -13.15 -7.86 -10.53
CA ILE A 60 -11.70 -7.71 -10.64
C ILE A 60 -11.06 -9.04 -10.25
N THR A 61 -10.29 -9.62 -11.16
CA THR A 61 -9.67 -10.95 -10.97
C THR A 61 -8.39 -10.91 -10.14
N VAL A 62 -7.67 -9.79 -10.16
CA VAL A 62 -6.38 -9.64 -9.46
C VAL A 62 -6.32 -8.32 -8.69
N ARG A 63 -5.82 -8.34 -7.45
CA ARG A 63 -5.63 -7.13 -6.62
C ARG A 63 -4.59 -6.19 -7.21
N MET A 64 -3.53 -6.76 -7.77
CA MET A 64 -2.34 -6.07 -8.25
C MET A 64 -1.99 -6.58 -9.64
N ALA A 65 -1.47 -5.69 -10.49
CA ALA A 65 -0.97 -6.11 -11.80
C ALA A 65 0.27 -7.01 -11.64
N THR A 66 0.40 -8.00 -12.51
CA THR A 66 1.43 -9.06 -12.42
C THR A 66 2.85 -8.50 -12.42
N SER A 67 3.09 -7.35 -13.08
CA SER A 67 4.38 -6.65 -13.08
C SER A 67 4.88 -6.23 -11.69
N PHE A 68 3.99 -6.13 -10.70
CA PHE A 68 4.34 -5.76 -9.33
C PHE A 68 4.71 -6.97 -8.45
N LEU A 69 4.40 -8.20 -8.87
CA LEU A 69 4.58 -9.42 -8.06
C LEU A 69 6.04 -9.95 -8.02
N PHE A 70 6.95 -9.42 -8.85
CA PHE A 70 8.22 -10.08 -9.18
C PHE A 70 9.49 -9.60 -8.44
N HIS A 71 9.44 -8.68 -7.47
CA HIS A 71 10.65 -8.20 -6.78
C HIS A 71 10.47 -8.05 -5.26
N ARG A 72 10.59 -9.16 -4.51
CA ARG A 72 11.16 -9.14 -3.16
C ARG A 72 12.63 -9.55 -3.27
N GLN A 73 13.54 -8.60 -3.43
CA GLN A 73 14.94 -8.87 -3.06
C GLN A 73 15.09 -8.54 -1.58
N SER A 74 15.33 -9.59 -0.81
CA SER A 74 15.57 -9.57 0.62
C SER A 74 16.77 -8.66 0.97
N ALA A 75 16.51 -7.50 1.56
CA ALA A 75 17.52 -6.78 2.31
C ALA A 75 17.42 -7.16 3.79
N ARG A 76 17.74 -8.43 4.13
CA ARG A 76 18.25 -8.75 5.46
C ARG A 76 19.76 -8.70 5.38
N ARG A 77 20.34 -7.52 5.63
CA ARG A 77 21.70 -7.42 6.16
C ARG A 77 21.55 -7.04 7.63
N THR A 78 21.37 -8.04 8.48
CA THR A 78 21.76 -7.93 9.88
C THR A 78 23.27 -7.79 9.89
N GLN A 79 23.77 -6.60 10.24
CA GLN A 79 25.12 -6.44 10.78
C GLN A 79 25.00 -6.77 12.26
N ALA A 80 25.60 -7.88 12.67
CA ALA A 80 25.82 -8.21 14.08
C ALA A 80 26.99 -7.36 14.59
N ASP A 81 26.85 -6.91 15.85
CA ASP A 81 27.92 -6.32 16.67
C ASP A 81 29.08 -7.30 16.91
#